data_AF-A0A9Q3DV78-F1
#
_entry.id   AF-A0A9Q3DV78-F1
#
_cell.length_a   1.000
_cell.length_b   1.000
_cell.length_c   1.000
_cell.angle_alpha   90.00
_cell.angle_beta   90.00
_cell.angle_gamma   90.00
#
_symmetry.space_group_name_H-M   'P 1'
#
loop_
_entity.id
_entity.type
_entity.pdbx_description
1 polymer ?
#
loop_
_entity_poly.entity_id
_entity_poly.type
_entity_poly.pdbx_seq_one_letter_code
_entity_poly.pdbx_strand_id
1 'polypeptide(L)' 'MDWVTALPPGGDRSYNACLVLVDRYRKNPMFLPCHKDDTAMYTAIMIWNKAIRHTYLFQNIISDRDPKFTSAL' A
#
# COMPACT_ATOMS: atom_id res chain seq x y z
N MET A 1 7.26 -3.53 -0.16
CA MET A 1 5.88 -3.10 0.14
C MET A 1 5.24 -4.25 0.86
N ASP A 2 4.53 -3.94 1.92
CA ASP A 2 3.94 -4.96 2.79
C ASP A 2 2.71 -4.37 3.50
N TRP A 3 1.78 -5.22 3.91
CA TRP A 3 0.61 -4.81 4.67
C TRP A 3 0.78 -5.11 6.16
N VAL A 4 0.49 -4.09 6.96
CA VAL A 4 0.16 -4.29 8.37
C VAL A 4 -1.35 -4.48 8.46
N THR A 5 -1.78 -5.68 8.84
CA THR A 5 -3.21 -6.04 8.96
C THR A 5 -3.62 -6.22 10.41
N ALA A 6 -4.91 -6.53 10.65
CA ALA A 6 -5.48 -6.74 11.98
C ALA A 6 -5.34 -5.54 12.92
N LEU A 7 -5.36 -4.33 12.34
CA LEU A 7 -5.42 -3.11 13.13
C LEU A 7 -6.86 -2.88 13.62
N PRO A 8 -7.05 -2.30 14.81
CA PRO A 8 -8.38 -1.85 15.22
C PRO A 8 -8.92 -0.83 14.21
N PRO A 9 -10.22 -0.86 13.86
CA PRO A 9 -10.82 0.10 12.95
C PRO A 9 -10.58 1.54 13.42
N GLY A 10 -10.03 2.37 12.53
CA GLY A 10 -9.62 3.74 12.85
C GLY A 10 -10.15 4.79 11.89
N GLY A 11 -10.46 5.97 12.44
CA GLY A 11 -10.93 7.15 11.71
C GLY A 11 -12.33 7.01 11.12
N ASP A 12 -12.79 8.05 10.42
CA ASP A 12 -14.16 8.13 9.89
C ASP A 12 -14.50 7.02 8.89
N ARG A 13 -13.48 6.43 8.25
CA ARG A 13 -13.61 5.37 7.24
C ARG A 13 -13.36 3.97 7.80
N SER A 14 -13.11 3.83 9.11
CA SER A 14 -12.90 2.55 9.78
C SER A 14 -11.82 1.68 9.10
N TYR A 15 -10.70 2.30 8.72
CA TYR A 15 -9.58 1.57 8.14
C TYR A 15 -9.01 0.56 9.15
N ASN A 16 -8.75 -0.66 8.70
CA ASN A 16 -8.33 -1.79 9.54
C ASN A 16 -7.00 -2.43 9.08
N ALA A 17 -6.37 -1.86 8.06
CA ALA A 17 -5.06 -2.24 7.57
C ALA A 17 -4.28 -1.00 7.10
N CYS A 18 -2.98 -1.19 6.91
CA CYS A 18 -2.10 -0.16 6.36
C CYS A 18 -1.12 -0.78 5.37
N LEU A 19 -1.06 -0.24 4.16
CA LEU A 19 0.00 -0.54 3.20
C LEU A 19 1.22 0.31 3.51
N VAL A 20 2.36 -0.35 3.72
CA VAL A 20 3.64 0.27 3.99
C VAL A 20 4.50 0.23 2.74
N LEU A 21 4.88 1.42 2.27
CA LEU A 21 5.86 1.60 1.20
C LEU A 21 7.13 2.21 1.79
N VAL A 22 8.29 1.69 1.41
CA VAL A 22 9.57 2.24 1.89
C VAL A 22 10.43 2.58 0.69
N ASP A 23 10.75 3.87 0.54
CA ASP A 23 11.79 4.30 -0.40
C ASP A 23 13.14 3.81 0.13
N ARG A 24 13.73 2.81 -0.56
CA ARG A 24 15.00 2.20 -0.14
C ARG A 24 16.18 3.17 -0.15
N TYR A 25 16.12 4.23 -0.95
CA TYR A 25 17.16 5.25 -1.03
C TYR A 25 17.02 6.26 0.11
N ARG A 26 15.83 6.84 0.28
CA ARG A 26 15.58 7.85 1.33
C ARG A 26 15.37 7.28 2.72
N LYS A 27 15.15 5.96 2.84
CA LYS A 27 14.74 5.28 4.07
C LYS A 27 13.48 5.88 4.69
N ASN A 28 12.64 6.48 3.85
CA ASN A 28 11.42 7.14 4.28
C ASN A 28 10.21 6.21 4.08
N PRO A 29 9.55 5.74 5.15
CA PRO A 29 8.34 4.97 5.04
C PRO A 29 7.14 5.88 4.75
N MET A 30 6.24 5.40 3.90
CA MET A 30 4.92 5.96 3.65
C MET A 30 3.87 4.95 4.11
N PHE A 31 2.91 5.44 4.89
CA PHE A 31 1.81 4.66 5.44
C PHE A 31 0.52 5.05 4.73
N LEU A 32 -0.07 4.10 4.01
CA LEU A 32 -1.35 4.30 3.32
C LEU A 32 -2.43 3.51 4.07
N PRO A 33 -3.41 4.18 4.70
CA PRO A 33 -4.50 3.49 5.38
C PRO A 33 -5.42 2.83 4.34
N CYS A 34 -5.78 1.58 4.58
CA CYS A 34 -6.59 0.78 3.66
C CYS A 34 -7.44 -0.25 4.44
N HIS A 35 -8.22 -1.02 3.72
CA HIS A 35 -8.94 -2.16 4.28
C HIS A 35 -8.18 -3.45 3.95
N LYS A 36 -8.23 -4.43 4.85
CA LYS A 36 -7.59 -5.74 4.64
C LYS A 36 -8.07 -6.40 3.34
N ASP A 37 -9.37 -6.28 3.10
CA ASP A 37 -10.10 -6.93 2.01
C ASP A 37 -10.16 -6.07 0.73
N ASP A 38 -9.36 -4.99 0.66
CA ASP A 38 -9.25 -4.17 -0.54
C ASP A 38 -8.73 -4.99 -1.73
N THR A 39 -9.25 -4.70 -2.92
CA THR A 39 -8.86 -5.40 -4.14
C THR A 39 -7.47 -4.97 -4.63
N ALA A 40 -6.88 -5.79 -5.51
CA ALA A 40 -5.64 -5.45 -6.20
C ALA A 40 -5.76 -4.13 -6.98
N MET A 41 -6.87 -3.93 -7.70
CA MET A 41 -7.16 -2.70 -8.43
C MET A 41 -7.23 -1.48 -7.52
N TYR A 42 -7.96 -1.58 -6.40
CA TYR A 42 -8.06 -0.47 -5.43
C TYR A 42 -6.68 -0.11 -4.86
N THR A 43 -5.89 -1.13 -4.52
CA THR A 43 -4.51 -0.97 -4.07
C THR A 43 -3.66 -0.24 -5.12
N ALA A 44 -3.72 -0.64 -6.38
CA ALA A 44 -2.95 -0.02 -7.46
C ALA A 44 -3.33 1.46 -7.65
N ILE A 45 -4.63 1.77 -7.66
CA ILE A 45 -5.14 3.14 -7.76
C ILE A 45 -4.70 3.97 -6.54
N MET A 46 -4.75 3.39 -5.34
CA MET A 46 -4.31 4.05 -4.12
C MET A 46 -2.80 4.38 -4.18
N ILE A 47 -1.96 3.44 -4.60
CA ILE A 47 -0.51 3.66 -4.78
C ILE A 47 -0.28 4.76 -5.83
N TRP A 48 -0.99 4.72 -6.95
CA TRP A 48 -0.86 5.71 -8.01
C TRP A 48 -1.19 7.12 -7.52
N ASN A 49 -2.32 7.28 -6.84
CA ASN A 49 -2.80 8.58 -6.40
C ASN A 49 -2.06 9.12 -5.17
N LYS A 50 -1.61 8.24 -4.27
CA LYS A 50 -1.07 8.63 -2.96
C LYS A 50 0.44 8.47 -2.83
N ALA A 51 1.05 7.46 -3.44
CA ALA A 51 2.48 7.21 -3.26
C ALA A 51 3.32 7.94 -4.32
N ILE A 52 2.96 7.81 -5.61
CA ILE A 52 3.73 8.38 -6.72
C ILE A 52 3.86 9.91 -6.61
N ARG A 53 2.84 10.57 -6.05
CA ARG A 53 2.87 12.02 -5.77
C ARG A 53 4.04 12.44 -4.86
N HIS A 54 4.54 11.56 -4.00
CA HIS A 54 5.56 11.88 -3.00
C HIS A 54 6.95 11.35 -3.34
N THR A 55 7.06 10.20 -4.02
CA THR A 55 8.34 9.51 -4.26
C THR A 55 8.79 9.49 -5.71
N TYR A 56 8.02 10.10 -6.63
CA TYR A 56 8.13 9.90 -8.08
C TYR A 56 7.78 8.46 -8.51
N LEU A 57 8.01 8.12 -9.78
CA LEU A 57 7.71 6.81 -10.34
C LEU A 57 8.67 5.73 -9.80
N PHE A 58 8.12 4.60 -9.38
CA PHE A 58 8.91 3.45 -8.94
C PHE A 58 9.50 2.72 -10.15
N GLN A 59 10.83 2.58 -10.20
CA GLN A 59 11.48 1.75 -11.22
C GLN A 59 11.42 0.27 -10.87
N ASN A 60 11.60 -0.07 -9.59
CA ASN A 60 11.60 -1.44 -9.10
C ASN A 60 10.76 -1.53 -7.84
N ILE A 61 9.80 -2.46 -7.83
CA ILE A 61 8.94 -2.74 -6.70
C ILE A 61 9.34 -4.09 -6.12
N ILE A 62 9.58 -4.15 -4.82
CA ILE A 62 9.79 -5.40 -4.07
C ILE A 62 8.62 -5.53 -3.11
N SER A 63 7.91 -6.64 -3.21
CA SER A 63 6.82 -7.03 -2.32
C SER A 63 6.97 -8.50 -1.93
N ASP A 64 6.13 -8.94 -1.00
CA ASP A 64 5.89 -10.36 -0.78
C ASP A 64 4.99 -10.95 -1.91
N ARG A 65 4.50 -12.17 -1.68
CA ARG A 65 3.64 -12.89 -2.64
C ARG A 65 2.14 -12.77 -2.30
N ASP A 66 1.73 -11.67 -1.67
CA ASP A 66 0.31 -11.43 -1.42
C ASP A 66 -0.46 -11.39 -2.77
N PRO A 67 -1.65 -12.05 -2.85
CA PRO A 67 -2.46 -12.09 -4.07
C PRO A 67 -2.74 -10.72 -4.68
N LYS A 68 -2.80 -9.66 -3.88
CA LYS A 68 -3.04 -8.29 -4.35
C LYS A 68 -1.87 -7.74 -5.18
N PHE A 69 -0.64 -8.23 -4.96
CA PHE A 69 0.53 -7.86 -5.76
C PHE A 69 0.76 -8.78 -6.95
N THR A 70 0.29 -10.03 -6.89
CA THR A 70 0.46 -11.01 -7.97
C THR A 70 -0.76 -11.14 -8.87
N SER A 71 -1.83 -10.36 -8.64
CA SER A 71 -3.03 -10.40 -9.47
C SER A 71 -2.69 -9.98 -10.90
N ALA A 72 -3.12 -10.78 -11.87
CA ALA A 72 -2.97 -10.46 -13.29
C ALA A 72 -4.07 -9.50 -13.78
N LEU A 73 -5.13 -9.30 -12.98
CA LEU A 73 -6.32 -8.51 -13.27
C LEU A 73 -6.87 -7.86 -11.98
#